data_AF-A0A1Y2P175-F1
#
_entry.id   AF-A0A1Y2P175-F1
#
_cell.length_a   1.000
_cell.length_b   1.000
_cell.length_c   1.000
_cell.angle_alpha   90.00
_cell.angle_beta   90.00
_cell.angle_gamma   90.00
#
_symmetry.space_group_name_H-M   'P 1'
#
loop_
_entity.id
_entity.type
_entity.pdbx_description
1 polymer ?
#
loop_
_entity_poly.entity_id
_entity_poly.type
_entity_poly.pdbx_seq_one_letter_code
_entity_poly.pdbx_strand_id
1 'polypeptide(L)'
;MLLLLELAAHFLTDLGVWVGGKALDRRLSARRVDAFRRGEAVRLRCRYRLGAQAPAMRRGTLTLSRSGAVLRTGAESAGARLAGPVSAVSGGGRGGTSLSCTAVPAGGGGVPAEVLLTTWDVELVRLVAGTVAGRR
;
A
#
# COMPACT_ATOMS: atom_id res chain seq x y z
N MET A 1 19.49 -32.06 -20.59
CA MET A 1 19.67 -32.02 -19.12
C MET A 1 20.17 -30.67 -18.61
N LEU A 2 21.19 -30.03 -19.22
CA LEU A 2 21.69 -28.70 -18.79
C LEU A 2 20.60 -27.62 -18.74
N LEU A 3 19.73 -27.53 -19.76
CA LEU A 3 18.65 -26.53 -19.83
C LEU A 3 17.63 -26.64 -18.69
N LEU A 4 17.34 -27.85 -18.20
CA LEU A 4 16.42 -28.06 -17.07
C LEU A 4 17.05 -27.63 -15.74
N LEU A 5 18.37 -27.82 -15.60
CA LEU A 5 19.14 -27.39 -14.43
C LEU A 5 19.26 -25.87 -14.35
N GLU A 6 19.52 -25.19 -15.48
CA GLU A 6 19.53 -23.72 -15.52
C GLU A 6 18.15 -23.13 -15.23
N LEU A 7 17.10 -23.71 -15.78
CA LEU A 7 15.73 -23.30 -15.50
C LEU A 7 15.39 -23.50 -14.00
N ALA A 8 15.75 -24.66 -13.44
CA ALA A 8 15.54 -24.94 -12.01
C ALA A 8 16.32 -23.96 -11.11
N ALA A 9 17.57 -23.64 -11.45
CA ALA A 9 18.38 -22.67 -10.72
C ALA A 9 17.79 -21.25 -10.80
N HIS A 10 17.23 -20.86 -11.95
CA HIS A 10 16.54 -19.60 -12.13
C HIS A 10 15.25 -19.52 -11.28
N PHE A 11 14.46 -20.59 -11.24
CA PHE A 11 13.29 -20.66 -10.37
C PHE A 11 13.66 -20.62 -8.89
N LEU A 12 14.72 -21.31 -8.47
CA LEU A 12 15.20 -21.30 -7.08
C LEU A 12 15.70 -19.92 -6.65
N THR A 13 16.40 -19.21 -7.51
CA THR A 13 16.88 -17.84 -7.22
C THR A 13 15.73 -16.84 -7.18
N ASP A 14 14.79 -16.89 -8.13
CA ASP A 14 13.59 -16.04 -8.12
C ASP A 14 12.71 -16.35 -6.89
N LEU A 15 12.57 -17.62 -6.51
CA LEU A 15 11.87 -18.03 -5.29
C LEU A 15 12.59 -17.53 -4.03
N GLY A 16 13.91 -17.65 -3.95
CA GLY A 16 14.70 -17.15 -2.82
C GLY A 16 14.58 -15.64 -2.64
N VAL A 17 14.64 -14.89 -3.74
CA VAL A 17 14.43 -13.43 -3.75
C VAL A 17 13.00 -13.08 -3.34
N TRP A 18 12.01 -13.85 -3.81
CA TRP A 18 10.60 -13.62 -3.48
C TRP A 18 10.29 -13.93 -2.00
N VAL A 19 10.76 -15.08 -1.50
CA VAL A 19 10.58 -15.49 -0.09
C VAL A 19 11.36 -14.56 0.84
N GLY A 20 12.61 -14.23 0.51
CA GLY A 20 13.42 -13.27 1.25
C GLY A 20 12.80 -11.87 1.29
N GLY A 21 12.29 -11.41 0.14
CA GLY A 21 11.55 -10.15 0.03
C GLY A 21 10.29 -10.12 0.90
N LYS A 22 9.51 -11.22 0.92
CA LYS A 22 8.34 -11.35 1.81
C LYS A 22 8.70 -11.36 3.28
N ALA A 23 9.77 -12.05 3.67
CA ALA A 23 10.21 -12.08 5.08
C ALA A 23 10.67 -10.69 5.55
N LEU A 24 11.39 -9.95 4.70
CA LEU A 24 11.78 -8.58 4.98
C LEU A 24 10.55 -7.64 5.05
N ASP A 25 9.63 -7.77 4.10
CA ASP A 25 8.37 -7.02 4.09
C ASP A 25 7.56 -7.24 5.37
N ARG A 26 7.40 -8.49 5.82
CA ARG A 26 6.75 -8.81 7.10
C ARG A 26 7.42 -8.14 8.28
N ARG A 27 8.76 -8.19 8.37
CA ARG A 27 9.51 -7.56 9.48
C ARG A 27 9.34 -6.03 9.50
N LEU A 28 9.43 -5.39 8.33
CA LEU A 28 9.24 -3.94 8.22
C LEU A 28 7.79 -3.54 8.51
N SER A 29 6.84 -4.35 8.06
CA SER A 29 5.41 -4.14 8.29
C SER A 29 5.04 -4.28 9.76
N ALA A 30 5.54 -5.30 10.46
CA ALA A 30 5.35 -5.46 11.90
C ALA A 30 5.83 -4.23 12.68
N ARG A 31 7.05 -3.73 12.39
CA ARG A 31 7.58 -2.51 13.03
C ARG A 31 6.69 -1.28 12.82
N ARG A 32 6.09 -1.15 11.63
CA ARG A 32 5.17 -0.06 11.30
C ARG A 32 3.84 -0.20 12.02
N VAL A 33 3.29 -1.42 12.09
CA VAL A 33 2.08 -1.70 12.86
C VAL A 33 2.29 -1.34 14.33
N ASP A 34 3.43 -1.74 14.92
CA ASP A 34 3.75 -1.41 16.30
C ASP A 34 3.95 0.09 16.53
N ALA A 35 4.63 0.79 15.62
CA ALA A 35 4.77 2.24 15.66
C ALA A 35 3.40 2.94 15.67
N PHE A 36 2.49 2.52 14.79
CA PHE A 36 1.13 3.05 14.76
C PHE A 36 0.37 2.76 16.05
N ARG A 37 0.50 1.55 16.62
CA ARG A 37 -0.12 1.18 17.90
C ARG A 37 0.35 2.09 19.04
N ARG A 38 1.64 2.45 19.05
CA ARG A 38 2.21 3.46 19.98
C ARG A 38 1.74 4.89 19.72
N GLY A 39 0.95 5.12 18.68
CA GLY A 39 0.41 6.44 18.32
C GLY A 39 1.32 7.25 17.40
N GLU A 40 2.42 6.67 16.91
CA GLU A 40 3.32 7.33 15.98
C GLU A 40 2.68 7.42 14.58
N ALA A 41 2.97 8.51 13.86
CA ALA A 41 2.56 8.63 12.47
C ALA A 41 3.44 7.75 11.57
N VAL A 42 2.82 6.86 10.82
CA VAL A 42 3.52 5.91 9.94
C VAL A 42 3.42 6.38 8.49
N ARG A 43 4.57 6.50 7.83
CA ARG A 43 4.65 6.84 6.40
C ARG A 43 4.89 5.58 5.57
N LEU A 44 4.04 5.38 4.57
CA LEU A 44 4.09 4.28 3.61
C LEU A 44 4.30 4.87 2.22
N ARG A 45 5.28 4.31 1.49
CA ARG A 45 5.38 4.57 0.05
C ARG A 45 4.25 3.81 -0.64
N CYS A 46 3.55 4.48 -1.54
CA CYS A 46 2.48 3.88 -2.31
C CYS A 46 2.51 4.40 -3.74
N ARG A 47 1.77 3.70 -4.60
CA ARG A 47 1.31 4.29 -5.85
C ARG A 47 -0.17 4.56 -5.75
N TYR A 48 -0.67 5.55 -6.45
CA TYR A 48 -2.08 5.91 -6.39
C TYR A 48 -2.58 6.37 -7.74
N ARG A 49 -3.89 6.30 -7.90
CA ARG A 49 -4.63 6.80 -9.04
C ARG A 49 -5.89 7.49 -8.51
N LEU A 50 -6.18 8.69 -9.01
CA LEU A 50 -7.38 9.46 -8.66
C LEU A 50 -8.31 9.52 -9.88
N GLY A 51 -9.59 9.20 -9.67
CA GLY A 51 -10.58 9.04 -10.73
C GLY A 51 -10.55 7.65 -11.36
N ALA A 52 -11.72 7.15 -11.76
CA ALA A 52 -11.87 5.81 -12.32
C ALA A 52 -11.17 5.62 -13.69
N GLN A 53 -10.98 6.71 -14.47
CA GLN A 53 -10.39 6.70 -15.82
C GLN A 53 -8.95 7.22 -15.90
N ALA A 54 -8.25 7.44 -14.78
CA ALA A 54 -6.88 7.94 -14.86
C ALA A 54 -5.93 6.87 -15.48
N PRO A 55 -5.09 7.24 -16.46
CA PRO A 55 -4.37 6.27 -17.30
C PRO A 55 -3.15 5.64 -16.62
N ALA A 56 -2.58 6.27 -15.59
CA ALA A 56 -1.37 5.78 -14.93
C ALA A 56 -1.38 5.99 -13.41
N MET A 57 -0.84 5.01 -12.69
CA MET A 57 -0.57 5.14 -11.26
C MET A 57 0.63 6.05 -11.02
N ARG A 58 0.48 7.04 -10.13
CA ARG A 58 1.51 7.98 -9.72
C ARG A 58 2.13 7.56 -8.38
N ARG A 59 3.38 7.95 -8.13
CA ARG A 59 4.03 7.71 -6.83
C ARG A 59 3.51 8.70 -5.80
N GLY A 60 3.23 8.22 -4.60
CA GLY A 60 2.77 9.03 -3.48
C GLY A 60 3.28 8.51 -2.14
N THR A 61 2.95 9.24 -1.08
CA THR A 61 3.20 8.81 0.29
C THR A 61 1.90 8.82 1.07
N LEU A 62 1.54 7.68 1.64
CA LEU A 62 0.41 7.54 2.54
C LEU A 62 0.91 7.71 3.97
N THR A 63 0.35 8.67 4.70
CA THR A 63 0.62 8.85 6.12
C THR A 63 -0.59 8.34 6.90
N LEU A 64 -0.36 7.37 7.78
CA LEU A 64 -1.33 6.87 8.73
C LEU A 64 -1.07 7.51 10.08
N SER A 65 -2.11 8.01 10.72
CA SER A 65 -2.07 8.46 12.10
C SER A 65 -3.40 8.16 12.77
N ARG A 66 -3.51 8.47 14.07
CA ARG A 66 -4.79 8.38 14.76
C ARG A 66 -5.86 9.25 14.09
N SER A 67 -5.52 10.41 13.51
CA SER A 67 -6.50 11.29 12.85
C SER A 67 -7.03 10.74 11.51
N GLY A 68 -6.32 9.76 10.93
CA GLY A 68 -6.77 9.02 9.75
C GLY A 68 -5.64 8.76 8.76
N ALA A 69 -6.04 8.51 7.52
CA ALA A 69 -5.13 8.23 6.42
C ALA A 69 -5.07 9.43 5.47
N VAL A 70 -3.87 9.97 5.24
CA VAL A 70 -3.64 11.11 4.35
C VAL A 70 -2.69 10.72 3.23
N LEU A 71 -3.16 10.82 1.99
CA LEU A 71 -2.39 10.60 0.78
C LEU A 71 -1.76 11.91 0.31
N ARG A 72 -0.43 11.97 0.25
CA ARG A 72 0.31 13.08 -0.36
C ARG A 72 0.66 12.76 -1.80
N THR A 73 0.23 13.63 -2.72
CA THR A 73 0.36 13.49 -4.18
C THR A 73 1.64 14.13 -4.76
N GLY A 74 2.60 14.50 -3.90
CA GLY A 74 3.86 15.18 -4.25
C GLY A 74 4.44 15.94 -3.04
N ALA A 75 5.59 16.61 -3.24
CA ALA A 75 6.25 17.37 -2.17
C ALA A 75 5.42 18.57 -1.70
N GLU A 76 4.76 19.26 -2.63
CA GLU A 76 4.04 20.53 -2.39
C GLU A 76 2.52 20.39 -2.24
N SER A 77 1.97 19.17 -2.29
CA SER A 77 0.53 18.97 -2.15
C SER A 77 0.08 19.02 -0.68
N ALA A 78 -1.03 19.73 -0.43
CA ALA A 78 -1.77 19.73 0.84
C ALA A 78 -2.24 18.32 1.28
N GLY A 79 -2.22 17.34 0.36
CA GLY A 79 -2.65 15.98 0.61
C GLY A 79 -4.18 15.84 0.58
N ALA A 80 -4.63 14.61 0.34
CA ALA A 80 -6.05 14.25 0.36
C ALA A 80 -6.28 13.22 1.47
N ARG A 81 -7.35 13.41 2.25
CA ARG A 81 -7.76 12.44 3.25
C ARG A 81 -8.40 11.26 2.54
N LEU A 82 -7.98 10.04 2.85
CA LEU A 82 -8.66 8.86 2.36
C LEU A 82 -9.81 8.52 3.30
N ALA A 83 -10.97 8.19 2.72
CA ALA A 83 -12.19 7.87 3.43
C ALA A 83 -13.03 6.85 2.65
N GLY A 84 -14.09 6.37 3.30
CA GLY A 84 -15.10 5.52 2.70
C GLY A 84 -14.83 4.02 2.88
N PRO A 85 -15.72 3.16 2.34
CA PRO A 85 -15.50 1.73 2.36
C PRO A 85 -14.22 1.41 1.59
N VAL A 86 -13.39 0.56 2.17
CA VAL A 86 -12.19 0.06 1.51
C VAL A 86 -12.44 -1.34 1.03
N SER A 87 -12.37 -1.54 -0.28
CA SER A 87 -12.22 -2.89 -0.84
C SER A 87 -10.74 -3.11 -1.13
N ALA A 88 -10.16 -4.12 -0.47
CA ALA A 88 -8.81 -4.56 -0.76
C ALA A 88 -8.87 -5.60 -1.87
N VAL A 89 -8.20 -5.33 -2.99
CA VAL A 89 -7.93 -6.31 -4.02
C VAL A 89 -6.47 -6.72 -3.84
N SER A 90 -6.25 -7.94 -3.35
CA SER A 90 -4.93 -8.54 -3.37
C SER A 90 -4.58 -8.83 -4.83
N GLY A 91 -3.99 -7.84 -5.51
CA GLY A 91 -3.35 -8.05 -6.79
C GLY A 91 -2.13 -8.94 -6.57
N GLY A 92 -2.31 -10.26 -6.66
CA GLY A 92 -1.30 -11.29 -6.36
C GLY A 92 -0.07 -11.31 -7.29
N GLY A 93 0.31 -10.17 -7.88
CA GLY A 93 1.53 -10.00 -8.69
C GLY A 93 2.70 -9.36 -7.92
N ARG A 94 3.77 -9.01 -8.66
CA ARG A 94 5.03 -8.43 -8.13
C ARG A 94 4.89 -7.01 -7.50
N GLY A 95 3.68 -6.47 -7.33
CA GLY A 95 3.45 -5.04 -7.03
C GLY A 95 2.95 -4.68 -5.63
N GLY A 96 2.41 -5.64 -4.86
CA GLY A 96 1.81 -5.40 -3.53
C GLY A 96 0.28 -5.47 -3.53
N THR A 97 -0.39 -4.73 -2.63
CA THR A 97 -1.85 -4.81 -2.40
C THR A 97 -2.56 -3.54 -2.82
N SER A 98 -3.60 -3.63 -3.67
CA SER A 98 -4.39 -2.49 -4.13
C SER A 98 -5.62 -2.27 -3.24
N LEU A 99 -5.89 -1.02 -2.93
CA LEU A 99 -7.04 -0.58 -2.13
C LEU A 99 -7.85 0.43 -2.93
N SER A 100 -9.14 0.16 -3.09
CA SER A 100 -10.09 1.13 -3.65
C SER A 100 -10.79 1.87 -2.51
N CYS A 101 -10.81 3.20 -2.56
CA CYS A 101 -11.37 4.08 -1.55
C CYS A 101 -11.77 5.44 -2.16
N THR A 102 -12.11 6.41 -1.34
CA THR A 102 -12.39 7.79 -1.76
C THR A 102 -11.33 8.73 -1.23
N ALA A 103 -10.72 9.53 -2.09
CA ALA A 103 -9.86 10.65 -1.69
C ALA A 103 -10.69 11.93 -1.57
N VAL A 104 -10.58 12.58 -0.42
CA VAL A 104 -11.24 13.84 -0.09
C VAL A 104 -10.16 14.93 0.01
N PRO A 105 -9.95 15.74 -1.04
CA PRO A 105 -9.03 16.87 -0.99
C PRO A 105 -9.59 17.97 -0.08
N ALA A 106 -8.71 18.85 0.42
CA ALA A 106 -9.12 19.99 1.24
C ALA A 106 -10.06 20.92 0.45
N GLY A 107 -11.32 21.00 0.87
CA GLY A 107 -12.35 21.87 0.26
C GLY A 107 -13.09 21.30 -0.95
N GLY A 108 -12.93 20.02 -1.29
CA GLY A 108 -13.56 19.41 -2.48
C GLY A 108 -14.46 18.22 -2.18
N GLY A 109 -15.23 17.82 -3.20
CA GLY A 109 -15.99 16.57 -3.21
C GLY A 109 -15.10 15.33 -3.27
N GLY A 110 -15.59 14.20 -2.74
CA GLY A 110 -14.86 12.93 -2.75
C GLY A 110 -14.66 12.39 -4.16
N VAL A 111 -13.42 12.01 -4.47
CA VAL A 111 -13.03 11.41 -5.77
C VAL A 111 -12.65 9.95 -5.55
N PRO A 112 -13.10 8.99 -6.38
CA PRO A 112 -12.63 7.62 -6.33
C PRO A 112 -11.10 7.56 -6.40
N ALA A 113 -10.49 6.76 -5.55
CA ALA A 113 -9.05 6.62 -5.45
C ALA A 113 -8.67 5.14 -5.36
N GLU A 114 -7.67 4.76 -6.13
CA GLU A 114 -7.02 3.47 -6.02
C GLU A 114 -5.60 3.68 -5.47
N VAL A 115 -5.23 2.91 -4.45
CA VAL A 115 -3.94 3.01 -3.78
C VAL A 115 -3.27 1.64 -3.74
N LEU A 116 -2.14 1.51 -4.44
CA LEU A 116 -1.27 0.33 -4.40
C LEU A 116 -0.23 0.49 -3.28
N LEU A 117 -0.38 -0.31 -2.23
CA LEU A 117 0.60 -0.45 -1.17
C LEU A 117 1.67 -1.45 -1.60
N THR A 118 2.95 -1.07 -1.51
CA THR A 118 4.08 -1.96 -1.83
C THR A 118 4.38 -2.93 -0.68
N THR A 119 3.35 -3.59 -0.15
CA THR A 119 3.46 -4.61 0.89
C THR A 119 2.44 -5.72 0.63
N TRP A 120 2.79 -6.93 1.05
CA TRP A 120 1.92 -8.10 1.07
C TRP A 120 1.51 -8.49 2.50
N ASP A 121 1.95 -7.73 3.50
CA ASP A 121 1.62 -8.02 4.88
C ASP A 121 0.15 -7.70 5.18
N VAL A 122 -0.61 -8.74 5.52
CA VAL A 122 -2.06 -8.65 5.71
C VAL A 122 -2.42 -7.78 6.90
N GLU A 123 -1.62 -7.76 7.97
CA GLU A 123 -1.89 -6.92 9.13
C GLU A 123 -1.72 -5.44 8.79
N LEU A 124 -0.64 -5.07 8.10
CA LEU A 124 -0.44 -3.69 7.68
C LEU A 124 -1.53 -3.23 6.69
N VAL A 125 -1.94 -4.09 5.76
CA VAL A 125 -3.05 -3.79 4.84
C VAL A 125 -4.37 -3.59 5.59
N ARG A 126 -4.68 -4.46 6.56
CA ARG A 126 -5.87 -4.33 7.41
C ARG A 126 -5.83 -3.04 8.23
N LEU A 127 -4.67 -2.67 8.76
CA LEU A 127 -4.49 -1.43 9.50
C LEU A 127 -4.77 -0.21 8.62
N VAL A 128 -4.24 -0.19 7.39
CA VAL A 128 -4.51 0.88 6.42
C VAL A 128 -6.01 0.94 6.13
N ALA A 129 -6.62 -0.19 5.77
CA ALA A 129 -8.03 -0.26 5.43
C ALA A 129 -8.94 0.20 6.59
N GLY A 130 -8.66 -0.23 7.82
CA GLY A 130 -9.36 0.20 9.02
C GLY A 130 -9.22 1.70 9.27
N THR A 131 -8.00 2.23 9.14
CA THR A 131 -7.71 3.67 9.32
C THR A 131 -8.46 4.53 8.30
N VAL A 132 -8.53 4.09 7.04
CA VAL A 132 -9.27 4.78 5.96
C VAL A 132 -10.79 4.69 6.18
N ALA A 133 -11.29 3.52 6.58
CA ALA A 133 -12.71 3.31 6.87
C ALA A 133 -13.19 3.97 8.17
N GLY A 134 -12.28 4.55 8.96
CA GLY A 134 -12.60 5.10 10.29
C GLY A 134 -12.89 4.04 11.35
N ARG A 135 -12.65 2.76 11.06
CA ARG A 135 -12.77 1.64 12.00
C ARG A 135 -11.41 1.49 12.69
N ARG A 136 -11.25 2.13 13.83
CA ARG A 136 -10.02 2.08 14.63
C ARG A 136 -9.93 0.81 15.46
#